data_AF-A3V698-F1
#
_entry.id   AF-A3V698-F1
#
_cell.length_a   1.000
_cell.length_b   1.000
_cell.length_c   1.000
_cell.angle_alpha   90.00
_cell.angle_beta   90.00
_cell.angle_gamma   90.00
#
_symmetry.space_group_name_H-M   'P 1'
#
loop_
_entity.id
_entity.type
_entity.pdbx_description
1 polymer ?
#
loop_
_entity_poly.entity_id
_entity_poly.type
_entity_poly.pdbx_seq_one_letter_code
_entity_poly.pdbx_strand_id
1 'polypeptide(L)'
;MNRLVCIIGTDGSGKTTLSDALVERLQGRGERARRVWLGSESYLMAPVRAALKLVWDRRRGKGKSHGPKPGLASQRVDYAAEIAQKNALAARHPFAVRVYLAMVWFDYWLQLWIKRLGLRDAGTIVADRYLFDVAVNVGLALGWSPEEVVRYAQTQICRIPLPEVRVFLRVEPEVSMARKDDVFDIHYVRMRLHYYDAIAEAFGFTVRDGTLPIAENADWLADQVAAESTRPYVLYVHSNNVDVGGADKVLALMARHMRDQGRPAHGCRVAVALRLATPILDSHAEAGVPVFLFPFERPQTSRGIAGVARLILRTPGSLWFFWCLFGRERPDIVHVNDLYDFLPALAARLRGIPVVWHIRMIVQRDRLRRAFSSMISRLSGTSISVSRAVRDHYFPFAHTIHRALVIHDLGNAALIADDRDPAETCARPDDLPKGGRLVVMVGRIEPWKGQHVFLEAVEKLSPIRRADAVFALAGGPVQGKEEYHDQVSRRATSAGVLLLGERSDIPALLRSADISVHTSVSPDPFPGVVIESLLSGAATIAAAAGGAVEMIDDGVHGRLCPPGDSKALAAALSDLLDEPQSPRRRFGANARSRALMLVDSKVVDAAVMSVYSDIVARDRNNRRTHQNGRSA
;
A
#
# COMPACT_ATOMS: atom_id res chain seq x y z
N MET A 1 -25.82 -1.65 -10.78
CA MET A 1 -24.65 -0.74 -10.86
C MET A 1 -23.85 -1.19 -12.06
N ASN A 2 -23.28 -0.27 -12.81
CA ASN A 2 -22.56 -0.60 -14.03
C ASN A 2 -21.17 -1.09 -13.65
N ARG A 3 -20.82 -2.33 -13.99
CA ARG A 3 -19.45 -2.84 -13.93
C ARG A 3 -18.61 -2.11 -14.98
N LEU A 4 -17.37 -1.81 -14.69
CA LEU A 4 -16.43 -1.11 -15.56
C LEU A 4 -15.24 -2.03 -15.88
N VAL A 5 -15.10 -2.33 -17.16
CA VAL A 5 -13.98 -3.12 -17.71
C VAL A 5 -13.08 -2.17 -18.47
N CYS A 6 -11.76 -2.27 -18.23
CA CYS A 6 -10.76 -1.50 -18.95
C CYS A 6 -9.77 -2.44 -19.63
N ILE A 7 -9.55 -2.24 -20.92
CA ILE A 7 -8.58 -2.96 -21.73
C ILE A 7 -7.54 -1.96 -22.21
N ILE A 8 -6.28 -2.15 -21.82
CA ILE A 8 -5.14 -1.37 -22.29
C ILE A 8 -4.25 -2.21 -23.21
N GLY A 9 -3.46 -1.53 -24.04
CA GLY A 9 -2.53 -2.17 -24.96
C GLY A 9 -1.96 -1.19 -25.96
N THR A 10 -0.82 -1.55 -26.55
CA THR A 10 -0.21 -0.81 -27.67
C THR A 10 -1.16 -0.71 -28.87
N ASP A 11 -0.87 0.17 -29.81
CA ASP A 11 -1.59 0.19 -31.08
C ASP A 11 -1.25 -1.07 -31.88
N GLY A 12 -2.26 -1.76 -32.42
CA GLY A 12 -2.08 -3.07 -33.08
C GLY A 12 -2.32 -4.28 -32.17
N SER A 13 -2.52 -4.07 -30.87
CA SER A 13 -2.81 -5.14 -29.90
C SER A 13 -4.18 -5.84 -30.05
N GLY A 14 -5.10 -5.28 -30.85
CA GLY A 14 -6.47 -5.81 -30.99
C GLY A 14 -7.46 -5.38 -29.89
N LYS A 15 -7.09 -4.44 -29.00
CA LYS A 15 -7.92 -3.95 -27.88
C LYS A 15 -9.36 -3.54 -28.25
N THR A 16 -9.52 -2.81 -29.36
CA THR A 16 -10.84 -2.33 -29.83
C THR A 16 -11.71 -3.50 -30.30
N THR A 17 -11.15 -4.41 -31.10
CA THR A 17 -11.84 -5.61 -31.58
C THR A 17 -12.23 -6.54 -30.42
N LEU A 18 -11.34 -6.71 -29.43
CA LEU A 18 -11.65 -7.49 -28.23
C LEU A 18 -12.78 -6.85 -27.42
N SER A 19 -12.80 -5.51 -27.31
CA SER A 19 -13.85 -4.80 -26.59
C SER A 19 -15.24 -5.04 -27.21
N ASP A 20 -15.33 -5.07 -28.55
CA ASP A 20 -16.57 -5.37 -29.26
C ASP A 20 -17.00 -6.83 -29.04
N ALA A 21 -16.08 -7.77 -29.22
CA ALA A 21 -16.34 -9.20 -29.00
C ALA A 21 -16.77 -9.49 -27.55
N LEU A 22 -16.17 -8.83 -26.55
CA LEU A 22 -16.59 -8.98 -25.15
C LEU A 22 -18.03 -8.51 -24.94
N VAL A 23 -18.42 -7.37 -25.51
CA VAL A 23 -19.80 -6.87 -25.38
C VAL A 23 -20.80 -7.86 -25.97
N GLU A 24 -20.50 -8.41 -27.15
CA GLU A 24 -21.34 -9.45 -27.78
C GLU A 24 -21.46 -10.70 -26.89
N ARG A 25 -20.34 -11.17 -26.31
CA ARG A 25 -20.34 -12.32 -25.40
C ARG A 25 -21.16 -12.08 -24.13
N LEU A 26 -21.01 -10.91 -23.50
CA LEU A 26 -21.77 -10.56 -22.31
C LEU A 26 -23.28 -10.41 -22.62
N GLN A 27 -23.63 -9.81 -23.76
CA GLN A 27 -25.01 -9.72 -24.23
C GLN A 27 -25.61 -11.11 -24.53
N GLY A 28 -24.82 -12.01 -25.13
CA GLY A 28 -25.19 -13.41 -25.34
C GLY A 28 -25.44 -14.18 -24.03
N ARG A 29 -24.79 -13.77 -22.93
CA ARG A 29 -25.05 -14.27 -21.55
C ARG A 29 -26.22 -13.57 -20.86
N GLY A 30 -26.97 -12.72 -21.56
CA GLY A 30 -28.12 -11.98 -21.03
C GLY A 30 -27.76 -10.72 -20.23
N GLU A 31 -26.50 -10.27 -20.27
CA GLU A 31 -26.09 -9.05 -19.57
C GLU A 31 -26.27 -7.80 -20.44
N ARG A 32 -26.67 -6.69 -19.80
CA ARG A 32 -26.72 -5.38 -20.47
C ARG A 32 -25.31 -4.79 -20.61
N ALA A 33 -24.52 -5.20 -21.58
CA ALA A 33 -23.19 -4.65 -21.82
C ALA A 33 -23.19 -3.55 -22.90
N ARG A 34 -22.37 -2.50 -22.73
CA ARG A 34 -22.12 -1.46 -23.74
C ARG A 34 -20.65 -1.09 -23.80
N ARG A 35 -20.11 -0.93 -25.01
CA ARG A 35 -18.76 -0.36 -25.22
C ARG A 35 -18.84 1.16 -25.18
N VAL A 36 -17.82 1.78 -24.60
CA VAL A 36 -17.64 3.23 -24.60
C VAL A 36 -16.21 3.53 -24.96
N TRP A 37 -16.03 4.36 -25.97
CA TRP A 37 -14.72 4.82 -26.39
C TRP A 37 -14.41 6.17 -25.73
N LEU A 38 -13.28 6.34 -25.05
CA LEU A 38 -12.88 7.62 -24.43
C LEU A 38 -11.49 8.05 -24.97
N GLY A 39 -11.44 8.60 -26.19
CA GLY A 39 -10.18 8.99 -26.84
C GLY A 39 -10.23 10.19 -27.81
N SER A 40 -9.06 10.79 -27.99
CA SER A 40 -8.49 11.68 -29.05
C SER A 40 -9.24 12.81 -29.77
N GLU A 41 -10.57 12.88 -29.86
CA GLU A 41 -11.21 14.10 -30.35
C GLU A 41 -11.60 14.99 -29.19
N SER A 42 -10.70 15.90 -28.86
CA SER A 42 -11.01 16.92 -27.86
C SER A 42 -12.13 17.79 -28.39
N TYR A 43 -13.30 17.76 -27.75
CA TYR A 43 -14.38 18.70 -28.03
C TYR A 43 -13.87 20.15 -27.98
N LEU A 44 -12.94 20.44 -27.07
CA LEU A 44 -12.39 21.80 -26.91
C LEU A 44 -11.21 22.09 -27.84
N MET A 45 -10.27 21.14 -27.98
CA MET A 45 -9.05 21.35 -28.78
C MET A 45 -9.25 21.08 -30.28
N ALA A 46 -10.33 20.43 -30.70
CA ALA A 46 -10.62 20.25 -32.13
C ALA A 46 -10.80 21.61 -32.86
N PRO A 47 -11.66 22.55 -32.39
CA PRO A 47 -11.77 23.86 -33.03
C PRO A 47 -10.50 24.71 -32.88
N VAL A 48 -9.80 24.63 -31.75
CA VAL A 48 -8.51 25.33 -31.55
C VAL A 48 -7.42 24.79 -32.47
N ARG A 49 -7.29 23.47 -32.62
CA ARG A 49 -6.36 22.83 -33.57
C ARG A 49 -6.72 23.18 -35.01
N ALA A 50 -8.00 23.18 -35.36
CA ALA A 50 -8.46 23.60 -36.69
C ALA A 50 -8.11 25.06 -36.96
N ALA A 51 -8.32 25.97 -36.00
CA ALA A 51 -7.97 27.38 -36.10
C ALA A 51 -6.45 27.60 -36.17
N LEU A 52 -5.67 26.93 -35.31
CA LEU A 52 -4.20 26.97 -35.34
C LEU A 52 -3.64 26.42 -36.65
N LYS A 53 -4.21 25.33 -37.18
CA LYS A 53 -3.85 24.78 -38.49
C LYS A 53 -4.15 25.78 -39.59
N LEU A 54 -5.32 26.43 -39.57
CA LEU A 54 -5.67 27.53 -40.49
C LEU A 54 -4.69 28.72 -40.40
N VAL A 55 -4.26 29.11 -39.20
CA VAL A 55 -3.29 30.19 -38.99
C VAL A 55 -1.89 29.76 -39.46
N TRP A 56 -1.49 28.52 -39.20
CA TRP A 56 -0.22 27.94 -39.62
C TRP A 56 -0.13 27.79 -41.14
N ASP A 57 -1.21 27.32 -41.77
CA ASP A 57 -1.38 27.19 -43.21
C ASP A 57 -1.49 28.56 -43.90
N ARG A 58 -1.95 29.60 -43.20
CA ARG A 58 -1.92 31.01 -43.69
C ARG A 58 -0.55 31.65 -43.56
N ARG A 59 0.25 31.30 -42.55
CA ARG A 59 1.61 31.81 -42.34
C ARG A 59 2.63 31.16 -43.29
N ARG A 60 2.42 29.90 -43.68
CA ARG A 60 3.11 29.30 -44.83
C ARG A 60 2.34 29.65 -46.10
N GLY A 61 2.62 30.83 -46.66
CA GLY A 61 2.03 31.28 -47.92
C GLY A 61 1.99 30.17 -48.97
N LYS A 62 0.93 30.16 -49.79
CA LYS A 62 0.68 29.20 -50.90
C LYS A 62 1.95 28.91 -51.70
N GLY A 63 2.70 27.90 -51.29
CA GLY A 63 3.99 27.55 -51.85
C GLY A 63 4.24 26.08 -51.57
N LYS A 64 4.21 25.29 -52.65
CA LYS A 64 4.38 23.84 -52.74
C LYS A 64 5.17 23.22 -51.58
N SER A 65 4.50 22.38 -50.81
CA SER A 65 5.10 21.19 -50.22
C SER A 65 4.04 20.10 -50.26
N HIS A 66 4.24 19.14 -51.16
CA HIS A 66 3.81 17.78 -50.89
C HIS A 66 4.62 17.34 -49.65
N GLY A 67 4.08 17.56 -48.45
CA GLY A 67 4.32 16.60 -47.38
C GLY A 67 3.82 15.25 -47.89
N PRO A 68 4.55 14.15 -47.69
CA PRO A 68 4.19 12.88 -48.30
C PRO A 68 2.76 12.52 -47.90
N LYS A 69 1.97 12.07 -48.89
CA LYS A 69 0.70 11.40 -48.63
C LYS A 69 0.96 10.23 -47.67
N PRO A 70 0.06 9.95 -46.71
CA PRO A 70 0.19 8.78 -45.87
C PRO A 70 0.23 7.54 -46.78
N GLY A 71 1.34 6.80 -46.73
CA GLY A 71 1.59 5.64 -47.59
C GLY A 71 2.97 5.55 -48.25
N LEU A 72 3.90 6.48 -48.03
CA LEU A 72 5.31 6.30 -48.41
C LEU A 72 6.23 6.35 -47.19
N ALA A 73 7.12 5.36 -47.11
CA ALA A 73 8.13 5.10 -46.08
C ALA A 73 9.21 6.20 -45.92
N SER A 74 8.85 7.48 -45.96
CA SER A 74 9.78 8.61 -45.95
C SER A 74 9.37 9.69 -44.96
N GLN A 75 9.52 9.39 -43.67
CA GLN A 75 10.03 10.29 -42.64
C GLN A 75 10.17 9.46 -41.36
N ARG A 76 11.36 8.91 -41.11
CA ARG A 76 11.75 8.47 -39.77
C ARG A 76 11.78 9.74 -38.91
N VAL A 77 10.66 10.08 -38.29
CA VAL A 77 10.64 11.07 -37.21
C VAL A 77 11.50 10.49 -36.11
N ASP A 78 12.61 11.15 -35.80
CA ASP A 78 13.40 10.81 -34.61
C ASP A 78 12.60 11.22 -33.38
N TYR A 79 11.72 10.31 -32.94
CA TYR A 79 10.83 10.54 -31.82
C TYR A 79 11.61 10.81 -30.53
N ALA A 80 12.82 10.24 -30.38
CA ALA A 80 13.65 10.48 -29.21
C ALA A 80 14.12 11.93 -29.15
N ALA A 81 14.58 12.48 -30.28
CA ALA A 81 14.95 13.90 -30.39
C ALA A 81 13.75 14.84 -30.18
N GLU A 82 12.57 14.49 -30.71
CA GLU A 82 11.35 15.27 -30.55
C GLU A 82 10.87 15.29 -29.09
N ILE A 83 10.93 14.15 -28.39
CA ILE A 83 10.60 14.05 -26.97
C ILE A 83 11.60 14.87 -26.14
N ALA A 84 12.90 14.76 -26.40
CA ALA A 84 13.91 15.54 -25.70
C ALA A 84 13.68 17.05 -25.86
N GLN A 85 13.30 17.51 -27.05
CA GLN A 85 12.95 18.90 -27.30
C GLN A 85 11.68 19.33 -26.56
N LYS A 86 10.63 18.50 -26.56
CA LYS A 86 9.38 18.74 -25.81
C LYS A 86 9.64 18.81 -24.31
N ASN A 87 10.49 17.94 -23.78
CA ASN A 87 10.88 17.91 -22.38
C ASN A 87 11.59 19.20 -21.96
N ALA A 88 12.57 19.62 -22.75
CA ALA A 88 13.28 20.87 -22.51
C ALA A 88 12.34 22.09 -22.54
N LEU A 89 11.34 22.08 -23.43
CA LEU A 89 10.34 23.14 -23.51
C LEU A 89 9.36 23.11 -22.31
N ALA A 90 8.87 21.93 -21.93
CA ALA A 90 7.98 21.75 -20.79
C ALA A 90 8.64 22.19 -19.48
N ALA A 91 9.93 21.86 -19.29
CA ALA A 91 10.72 22.27 -18.13
C ALA A 91 10.89 23.80 -18.04
N ARG A 92 11.01 24.48 -19.18
CA ARG A 92 11.12 25.95 -19.24
C ARG A 92 9.81 26.68 -18.96
N HIS A 93 8.66 26.03 -19.15
CA HIS A 93 7.34 26.68 -19.07
C HIS A 93 6.34 25.90 -18.18
N PRO A 94 6.59 25.78 -16.86
CA PRO A 94 5.74 24.99 -15.96
C PRO A 94 4.29 25.48 -15.87
N PHE A 95 4.06 26.79 -16.06
CA PHE A 95 2.70 27.34 -16.11
C PHE A 95 1.92 26.84 -17.34
N ALA A 96 2.56 26.83 -18.52
CA ALA A 96 1.93 26.35 -19.75
C ALA A 96 1.58 24.86 -19.65
N VAL A 97 2.44 24.06 -19.01
CA VAL A 97 2.16 22.64 -18.71
C VAL A 97 0.91 22.50 -17.84
N ARG A 98 0.76 23.29 -16.77
CA ARG A 98 -0.44 23.26 -15.91
C ARG A 98 -1.71 23.59 -16.69
N VAL A 99 -1.67 24.60 -17.56
CA VAL A 99 -2.81 24.98 -18.42
C VAL A 99 -3.14 23.85 -19.39
N TYR A 100 -2.15 23.27 -20.06
CA TYR A 100 -2.33 22.14 -20.96
C TYR A 100 -3.00 20.95 -20.24
N LEU A 101 -2.48 20.55 -19.08
CA LEU A 101 -3.06 19.47 -18.28
C LEU A 101 -4.49 19.78 -17.85
N ALA A 102 -4.79 21.02 -17.43
CA ALA A 102 -6.14 21.42 -17.05
C ALA A 102 -7.12 21.30 -18.23
N MET A 103 -6.70 21.68 -19.45
CA MET A 103 -7.53 21.55 -20.64
C MET A 103 -7.74 20.11 -21.06
N VAL A 104 -6.69 19.27 -21.07
CA VAL A 104 -6.80 17.83 -21.35
C VAL A 104 -7.82 17.19 -20.41
N TRP A 105 -7.73 17.50 -19.12
CA TRP A 105 -8.64 16.95 -18.14
C TRP A 105 -10.05 17.49 -18.28
N PHE A 106 -10.24 18.79 -18.41
CA PHE A 106 -11.56 19.38 -18.59
C PHE A 106 -12.30 18.72 -19.77
N ASP A 107 -11.60 18.53 -20.89
CA ASP A 107 -12.14 17.85 -22.06
C ASP A 107 -12.50 16.38 -21.76
N TYR A 108 -11.61 15.64 -21.10
CA TYR A 108 -11.88 14.26 -20.71
C TYR A 108 -13.07 14.13 -19.74
N TRP A 109 -13.19 15.05 -18.79
CA TRP A 109 -14.34 15.15 -17.87
C TRP A 109 -15.65 15.41 -18.61
N LEU A 110 -15.63 16.34 -19.56
CA LEU A 110 -16.79 16.64 -20.40
C LEU A 110 -17.21 15.41 -21.21
N GLN A 111 -16.25 14.69 -21.81
CA GLN A 111 -16.51 13.44 -22.52
C GLN A 111 -17.16 12.39 -21.62
N LEU A 112 -16.59 12.14 -20.44
CA LEU A 112 -17.15 11.20 -19.48
C LEU A 112 -18.57 11.58 -19.07
N TRP A 113 -18.82 12.87 -18.81
CA TRP A 113 -20.13 13.36 -18.40
C TRP A 113 -21.19 13.17 -19.47
N ILE A 114 -20.90 13.56 -20.72
CA ILE A 114 -21.81 13.37 -21.87
C ILE A 114 -22.09 11.89 -22.10
N LYS A 115 -21.03 11.06 -22.19
CA LYS A 115 -21.16 9.63 -22.50
C LYS A 115 -21.91 8.88 -21.40
N ARG A 116 -21.76 9.28 -20.12
CA ARG A 116 -22.48 8.67 -18.99
C ARG A 116 -24.00 8.77 -19.11
N LEU A 117 -24.54 9.79 -19.78
CA LEU A 117 -25.99 9.92 -20.00
C LEU A 117 -26.55 8.76 -20.83
N GLY A 118 -25.82 8.31 -21.84
CA GLY A 118 -26.17 7.19 -22.71
C GLY A 118 -25.88 5.80 -22.14
N LEU A 119 -25.39 5.70 -20.89
CA LEU A 119 -24.97 4.43 -20.27
C LEU A 119 -25.80 4.03 -19.06
N ARG A 120 -26.84 4.79 -18.73
CA ARG A 120 -27.65 4.57 -17.51
C ARG A 120 -28.24 3.15 -17.42
N ASP A 121 -28.55 2.54 -18.57
CA ASP A 121 -29.13 1.20 -18.64
C ASP A 121 -28.12 0.07 -18.80
N ALA A 122 -26.82 0.37 -18.87
CA ALA A 122 -25.79 -0.66 -18.97
C ALA A 122 -25.54 -1.32 -17.61
N GLY A 123 -25.57 -2.66 -17.55
CA GLY A 123 -25.05 -3.45 -16.43
C GLY A 123 -23.53 -3.58 -16.45
N THR A 124 -22.91 -3.50 -17.64
CA THR A 124 -21.46 -3.54 -17.83
C THR A 124 -21.03 -2.51 -18.87
N ILE A 125 -20.01 -1.73 -18.58
CA ILE A 125 -19.38 -0.73 -19.44
C ILE A 125 -17.99 -1.25 -19.78
N VAL A 126 -17.73 -1.48 -21.07
CA VAL A 126 -16.38 -1.81 -21.58
C VAL A 126 -15.75 -0.52 -22.10
N ALA A 127 -14.80 0.03 -21.34
CA ALA A 127 -14.10 1.25 -21.68
C ALA A 127 -12.92 0.96 -22.62
N ASP A 128 -13.10 1.27 -23.90
CA ASP A 128 -12.02 1.31 -24.89
C ASP A 128 -11.33 2.67 -24.79
N ARG A 129 -10.06 2.66 -24.37
CA ARG A 129 -9.28 3.83 -23.95
C ARG A 129 -9.86 4.48 -22.70
N TYR A 130 -9.24 4.26 -21.53
CA TYR A 130 -9.67 4.87 -20.26
C TYR A 130 -8.65 5.94 -19.82
N LEU A 131 -8.69 6.38 -18.55
CA LEU A 131 -7.72 7.34 -18.02
C LEU A 131 -6.27 6.94 -18.31
N PHE A 132 -5.97 5.64 -18.24
CA PHE A 132 -4.63 5.13 -18.45
C PHE A 132 -4.06 5.52 -19.81
N ASP A 133 -4.84 5.40 -20.90
CA ASP A 133 -4.41 5.86 -22.22
C ASP A 133 -4.19 7.38 -22.30
N VAL A 134 -5.01 8.16 -21.58
CA VAL A 134 -4.83 9.61 -21.47
C VAL A 134 -3.54 9.93 -20.72
N ALA A 135 -3.27 9.25 -19.61
CA ALA A 135 -2.04 9.42 -18.83
C ALA A 135 -0.80 9.06 -19.66
N VAL A 136 -0.83 7.96 -20.42
CA VAL A 136 0.25 7.58 -21.34
C VAL A 136 0.46 8.66 -22.40
N ASN A 137 -0.60 9.15 -23.03
CA ASN A 137 -0.48 10.19 -24.06
C ASN A 137 0.07 11.52 -23.49
N VAL A 138 -0.35 11.90 -22.28
CA VAL A 138 0.21 13.06 -21.57
C VAL A 138 1.69 12.84 -21.24
N GLY A 139 2.03 11.65 -20.73
CA GLY A 139 3.40 11.28 -20.40
C GLY A 139 4.32 11.34 -21.60
N LEU A 140 3.89 10.80 -22.74
CA LEU A 140 4.61 10.90 -24.02
C LEU A 140 4.78 12.35 -24.49
N ALA A 141 3.75 13.18 -24.33
CA ALA A 141 3.78 14.56 -24.78
C ALA A 141 4.72 15.44 -23.94
N LEU A 142 4.87 15.11 -22.66
CA LEU A 142 5.72 15.82 -21.69
C LEU A 142 7.04 15.08 -21.38
N GLY A 143 7.26 13.94 -22.05
CA GLY A 143 8.33 12.95 -21.85
C GLY A 143 8.63 12.65 -20.38
N TRP A 144 7.57 12.36 -19.63
CA TRP A 144 7.62 11.86 -18.27
C TRP A 144 8.15 10.43 -18.21
N SER A 145 8.75 10.06 -17.09
CA SER A 145 9.07 8.66 -16.84
C SER A 145 7.81 7.81 -16.62
N PRO A 146 7.87 6.46 -16.73
CA PRO A 146 6.76 5.59 -16.40
C PRO A 146 6.23 5.80 -14.97
N GLU A 147 7.13 6.05 -14.01
CA GLU A 147 6.79 6.30 -12.61
C GLU A 147 6.01 7.60 -12.43
N GLU A 148 6.37 8.65 -13.18
CA GLU A 148 5.63 9.91 -13.21
C GLU A 148 4.23 9.75 -13.80
N VAL A 149 4.07 8.94 -14.85
CA VAL A 149 2.76 8.61 -15.44
C VAL A 149 1.89 7.83 -14.47
N VAL A 150 2.45 6.84 -13.78
CA VAL A 150 1.75 6.07 -12.74
C VAL A 150 1.30 6.99 -11.61
N ARG A 151 2.22 7.83 -11.08
CA ARG A 151 1.92 8.80 -10.02
C ARG A 151 0.82 9.76 -10.46
N TYR A 152 0.87 10.22 -11.70
CA TYR A 152 -0.17 11.06 -12.26
C TYR A 152 -1.51 10.34 -12.30
N ALA A 153 -1.56 9.12 -12.81
CA ALA A 153 -2.78 8.32 -12.85
C ALA A 153 -3.38 8.09 -11.44
N GLN A 154 -2.55 7.84 -10.42
CA GLN A 154 -2.99 7.68 -9.02
C GLN A 154 -3.64 8.95 -8.45
N THR A 155 -3.18 10.14 -8.85
CA THR A 155 -3.84 11.40 -8.46
C THR A 155 -5.17 11.62 -9.19
N GLN A 156 -5.33 11.09 -10.39
CA GLN A 156 -6.50 11.37 -11.23
C GLN A 156 -7.62 10.35 -11.03
N ILE A 157 -7.26 9.10 -10.73
CA ILE A 157 -8.22 8.06 -10.34
C ILE A 157 -8.97 8.44 -9.06
N CYS A 158 -8.47 9.36 -8.24
CA CYS A 158 -9.23 9.91 -7.11
C CYS A 158 -10.50 10.67 -7.51
N ARG A 159 -10.72 10.92 -8.81
CA ARG A 159 -11.90 11.61 -9.34
C ARG A 159 -12.82 10.71 -10.18
N ILE A 160 -12.29 9.71 -10.89
CA ILE A 160 -13.08 8.79 -11.75
C ILE A 160 -13.13 7.37 -11.18
N PRO A 161 -14.12 6.53 -11.55
CA PRO A 161 -14.23 5.17 -11.03
C PRO A 161 -13.01 4.31 -11.37
N LEU A 162 -12.53 3.50 -10.43
CA LEU A 162 -11.55 2.46 -10.73
C LEU A 162 -12.24 1.30 -11.48
N PRO A 163 -11.73 0.85 -12.63
CA PRO A 163 -12.27 -0.33 -13.32
C PRO A 163 -12.11 -1.58 -12.47
N GLU A 164 -13.18 -2.37 -12.33
CA GLU A 164 -13.17 -3.64 -11.60
C GLU A 164 -12.32 -4.69 -12.32
N VAL A 165 -12.49 -4.78 -13.64
CA VAL A 165 -11.71 -5.69 -14.48
C VAL A 165 -10.74 -4.87 -15.32
N ARG A 166 -9.47 -5.23 -15.25
CA ARG A 166 -8.36 -4.51 -15.87
C ARG A 166 -7.49 -5.52 -16.60
N VAL A 167 -7.46 -5.42 -17.92
CA VAL A 167 -6.70 -6.33 -18.77
C VAL A 167 -5.69 -5.56 -19.59
N PHE A 168 -4.45 -6.01 -19.56
CA PHE A 168 -3.42 -5.52 -20.43
C PHE A 168 -3.16 -6.56 -21.52
N LEU A 169 -3.58 -6.25 -22.75
CA LEU A 169 -3.25 -7.04 -23.92
C LEU A 169 -1.82 -6.73 -24.34
N ARG A 170 -0.92 -7.62 -23.95
CA ARG A 170 0.51 -7.51 -24.28
C ARG A 170 0.76 -8.21 -25.60
N VAL A 171 1.38 -7.48 -26.52
CA VAL A 171 1.80 -7.94 -27.84
C VAL A 171 3.17 -7.34 -28.11
N GLU A 172 4.09 -8.14 -28.63
CA GLU A 172 5.42 -7.65 -28.99
C GLU A 172 5.32 -6.48 -30.00
N PRO A 173 6.19 -5.45 -29.88
CA PRO A 173 6.16 -4.28 -30.76
C PRO A 173 6.18 -4.60 -32.24
N GLU A 174 6.96 -5.62 -32.63
CA GLU A 174 7.13 -6.08 -34.01
C GLU A 174 5.80 -6.63 -34.56
N VAL A 175 5.07 -7.42 -33.77
CA VAL A 175 3.75 -7.96 -34.13
C VAL A 175 2.71 -6.85 -34.19
N SER A 176 2.78 -5.89 -33.25
CA SER A 176 1.89 -4.73 -33.21
C SER A 176 2.02 -3.87 -34.47
N MET A 177 3.24 -3.64 -34.95
CA MET A 177 3.49 -2.91 -36.20
C MET A 177 3.03 -3.70 -37.43
N ALA A 178 3.28 -5.01 -37.49
CA ALA A 178 2.85 -5.84 -38.62
C ALA A 178 1.33 -5.87 -38.82
N ARG A 179 0.55 -5.60 -37.77
CA ARG A 179 -0.92 -5.56 -37.79
C ARG A 179 -1.49 -4.21 -38.20
N LYS A 180 -0.67 -3.16 -38.34
CA LYS A 180 -1.13 -1.79 -38.57
C LYS A 180 -0.21 -1.03 -39.52
N ASP A 181 -0.73 -0.71 -40.70
CA ASP A 181 0.00 0.01 -41.74
C ASP A 181 0.25 1.49 -41.42
N ASP A 182 -0.29 2.02 -40.32
CA ASP A 182 -0.19 3.43 -39.90
C ASP A 182 0.82 3.70 -38.78
N VAL A 183 1.52 2.67 -38.28
CA VAL A 183 2.52 2.78 -37.20
C VAL A 183 3.92 2.51 -37.76
N PHE A 184 4.74 3.54 -37.89
CA PHE A 184 6.02 3.47 -38.63
C PHE A 184 7.29 3.50 -37.75
N ASP A 185 7.16 3.64 -36.42
CA ASP A 185 8.31 3.69 -35.50
C ASP A 185 8.19 2.68 -34.36
N ILE A 186 9.11 1.72 -34.36
CA ILE A 186 9.20 0.68 -33.33
C ILE A 186 9.62 1.23 -31.97
N HIS A 187 10.39 2.32 -31.93
CA HIS A 187 10.83 2.94 -30.68
C HIS A 187 9.65 3.58 -29.96
N TYR A 188 8.76 4.22 -30.71
CA TYR A 188 7.49 4.73 -30.19
C TYR A 188 6.63 3.62 -29.57
N VAL A 189 6.48 2.47 -30.25
CA VAL A 189 5.69 1.34 -29.73
C VAL A 189 6.32 0.73 -28.49
N ARG A 190 7.65 0.56 -28.47
CA ARG A 190 8.41 0.08 -27.29
C ARG A 190 8.24 1.00 -26.09
N MET A 191 8.35 2.31 -26.30
CA MET A 191 8.16 3.28 -25.23
C MET A 191 6.71 3.26 -24.69
N ARG A 192 5.69 3.16 -25.56
CA ARG A 192 4.30 2.96 -25.11
C ARG A 192 4.14 1.69 -24.29
N LEU A 193 4.78 0.60 -24.71
CA LEU A 193 4.74 -0.67 -23.99
C LEU A 193 5.26 -0.51 -22.56
N HIS A 194 6.39 0.17 -22.36
CA HIS A 194 6.94 0.43 -21.01
C HIS A 194 5.98 1.23 -20.11
N TYR A 195 5.27 2.23 -20.65
CA TYR A 195 4.25 2.92 -19.85
C TYR A 195 3.08 2.02 -19.47
N TYR A 196 2.61 1.18 -20.40
CA TYR A 196 1.53 0.23 -20.11
C TYR A 196 1.98 -0.85 -19.13
N ASP A 197 3.24 -1.32 -19.18
CA ASP A 197 3.81 -2.23 -18.20
C ASP A 197 3.77 -1.62 -16.79
N ALA A 198 4.26 -0.39 -16.63
CA ALA A 198 4.25 0.30 -15.34
C ALA A 198 2.83 0.56 -14.81
N ILE A 199 1.88 0.92 -15.69
CA ILE A 199 0.47 1.05 -15.31
C ILE A 199 -0.12 -0.31 -14.93
N ALA A 200 0.20 -1.35 -15.70
CA ALA A 200 -0.33 -2.68 -15.50
C ALA A 200 0.09 -3.24 -14.14
N GLU A 201 1.38 -3.06 -13.81
CA GLU A 201 1.91 -3.34 -12.47
C GLU A 201 1.17 -2.51 -11.42
N ALA A 202 1.25 -1.17 -11.48
CA ALA A 202 0.76 -0.30 -10.42
C ALA A 202 -0.75 -0.38 -10.13
N PHE A 203 -1.54 -0.75 -11.14
CA PHE A 203 -2.99 -0.87 -11.03
C PHE A 203 -3.48 -2.31 -11.13
N GLY A 204 -2.61 -3.31 -11.06
CA GLY A 204 -3.00 -4.72 -11.00
C GLY A 204 -3.82 -5.18 -12.21
N PHE A 205 -3.34 -4.84 -13.40
CA PHE A 205 -3.90 -5.37 -14.64
C PHE A 205 -3.48 -6.83 -14.81
N THR A 206 -4.41 -7.67 -15.21
CA THR A 206 -4.09 -9.02 -15.65
C THR A 206 -3.48 -8.94 -17.05
N VAL A 207 -2.23 -9.39 -17.18
CA VAL A 207 -1.54 -9.46 -18.47
C VAL A 207 -2.08 -10.66 -19.25
N ARG A 208 -2.47 -10.43 -20.51
CA ARG A 208 -2.98 -11.46 -21.41
C ARG A 208 -2.28 -11.34 -22.76
N ASP A 209 -1.95 -12.47 -23.35
CA ASP A 209 -1.37 -12.53 -24.70
C ASP A 209 -2.40 -12.05 -25.75
N GLY A 210 -2.10 -10.93 -26.39
CA GLY A 210 -2.93 -10.35 -27.44
C GLY A 210 -2.73 -10.99 -28.83
N THR A 211 -1.89 -12.03 -28.95
CA THR A 211 -1.73 -12.81 -30.18
C THR A 211 -2.76 -13.93 -30.31
N LEU A 212 -3.36 -14.36 -29.20
CA LEU A 212 -4.42 -15.36 -29.16
C LEU A 212 -5.68 -14.93 -29.92
N PRO A 213 -6.49 -15.89 -30.42
CA PRO A 213 -7.74 -15.59 -31.10
C PRO A 213 -8.66 -14.68 -30.27
N ILE A 214 -9.28 -13.68 -30.92
CA ILE A 214 -10.17 -12.73 -30.24
C ILE A 214 -11.32 -13.44 -29.50
N ALA A 215 -11.87 -14.51 -30.07
CA ALA A 215 -12.94 -15.29 -29.44
C ALA A 215 -12.50 -15.92 -28.11
N GLU A 216 -11.30 -16.50 -28.07
CA GLU A 216 -10.73 -17.10 -26.85
C GLU A 216 -10.51 -16.04 -25.76
N ASN A 217 -9.90 -14.91 -26.13
CA ASN A 217 -9.70 -13.80 -25.21
C ASN A 217 -11.01 -13.18 -24.72
N ALA A 218 -12.06 -13.14 -25.55
CA ALA A 218 -13.36 -12.62 -25.18
C ALA A 218 -14.09 -13.53 -24.19
N ASP A 219 -14.02 -14.86 -24.39
CA ASP A 219 -14.60 -15.84 -23.47
C ASP A 219 -13.90 -15.81 -22.11
N TRP A 220 -12.56 -15.83 -22.12
CA TRP A 220 -11.77 -15.69 -20.89
C TRP A 220 -12.12 -14.39 -20.15
N LEU A 221 -12.23 -13.27 -20.84
CA LEU A 221 -12.52 -11.98 -20.22
C LEU A 221 -13.96 -11.90 -19.67
N ALA A 222 -14.93 -12.53 -20.34
CA ALA A 222 -16.29 -12.63 -19.82
C ALA A 222 -16.32 -13.43 -18.49
N ASP A 223 -15.49 -14.46 -18.36
CA ASP A 223 -15.36 -15.22 -17.11
C ASP A 223 -14.68 -14.41 -16.00
N GLN A 224 -13.67 -13.60 -16.33
CA GLN A 224 -13.06 -12.66 -15.37
C GLN A 224 -14.09 -11.64 -14.84
N VAL A 225 -14.93 -11.09 -15.72
CA VAL A 225 -16.03 -10.17 -15.33
C VAL A 225 -16.99 -10.84 -14.36
N ALA A 226 -17.34 -12.10 -14.59
CA ALA A 226 -18.20 -12.86 -13.68
C ALA A 226 -17.51 -13.11 -12.32
N ALA A 227 -16.25 -13.53 -12.31
CA ALA A 227 -15.49 -13.82 -11.10
C ALA A 227 -15.35 -12.58 -10.20
N GLU A 228 -14.89 -11.46 -10.75
CA GLU A 228 -14.68 -10.20 -10.03
C GLU A 228 -15.97 -9.59 -9.46
N SER A 229 -17.12 -9.89 -10.07
CA SER A 229 -18.43 -9.41 -9.61
C SER A 229 -18.85 -9.97 -8.25
N THR A 230 -18.26 -11.10 -7.83
CA THR A 230 -18.64 -11.79 -6.58
C THR A 230 -17.71 -11.47 -5.42
N ARG A 231 -16.51 -10.93 -5.70
CA ARG A 231 -15.47 -10.64 -4.72
C ARG A 231 -15.84 -9.38 -3.92
N PRO A 232 -15.74 -9.40 -2.57
CA PRO A 232 -15.89 -8.19 -1.76
C PRO A 232 -14.87 -7.13 -2.15
N TYR A 233 -15.29 -5.87 -2.21
CA TYR A 233 -14.39 -4.74 -2.42
C TYR A 233 -14.07 -4.05 -1.09
N VAL A 234 -12.81 -4.14 -0.68
CA VAL A 234 -12.28 -3.48 0.51
C VAL A 234 -11.43 -2.28 0.09
N LEU A 235 -11.82 -1.10 0.57
CA LEU A 235 -11.03 0.11 0.39
C LEU A 235 -10.31 0.44 1.71
N TYR A 236 -9.00 0.28 1.71
CA TYR A 236 -8.15 0.65 2.84
C TYR A 236 -7.91 2.15 2.86
N VAL A 237 -7.86 2.75 4.04
CA VAL A 237 -7.49 4.15 4.22
C VAL A 237 -6.42 4.27 5.28
N HIS A 238 -5.35 5.00 4.95
CA HIS A 238 -4.25 5.25 5.88
C HIS A 238 -3.71 6.67 5.74
N SER A 239 -3.74 7.44 6.83
CA SER A 239 -3.05 8.73 6.94
C SER A 239 -1.54 8.57 7.10
N ASN A 240 -0.85 8.10 6.06
CA ASN A 240 0.61 7.92 6.07
C ASN A 240 1.38 9.24 6.34
N ASN A 241 2.56 9.11 6.94
CA ASN A 241 3.49 10.22 7.16
C ASN A 241 4.46 10.35 6.00
N VAL A 242 5.43 11.28 6.12
CA VAL A 242 6.49 11.45 5.12
C VAL A 242 7.47 10.27 5.20
N ASP A 243 7.74 9.77 6.41
CA ASP A 243 8.48 8.55 6.68
C ASP A 243 7.59 7.30 6.53
N VAL A 244 8.18 6.21 6.02
CA VAL A 244 7.50 4.91 5.89
C VAL A 244 7.62 4.16 7.21
N GLY A 245 6.52 4.10 7.96
CA GLY A 245 6.46 3.42 9.25
C GLY A 245 6.10 1.94 9.16
N GLY A 246 6.04 1.27 10.31
CA GLY A 246 5.59 -0.13 10.39
C GLY A 246 4.14 -0.32 9.91
N ALA A 247 3.25 0.63 10.24
CA ALA A 247 1.85 0.57 9.83
C ALA A 247 1.65 0.65 8.30
N ASP A 248 2.50 1.43 7.61
CA ASP A 248 2.55 1.50 6.15
C ASP A 248 2.93 0.14 5.54
N LYS A 249 4.03 -0.44 6.02
CA LYS A 249 4.56 -1.73 5.54
C LYS A 249 3.57 -2.86 5.77
N VAL A 250 2.99 -2.95 6.97
CA VAL A 250 2.00 -3.98 7.28
C VAL A 250 0.74 -3.81 6.44
N LEU A 251 0.25 -2.59 6.22
CA LEU A 251 -0.91 -2.37 5.35
C LEU A 251 -0.63 -2.81 3.91
N ALA A 252 0.56 -2.51 3.37
CA ALA A 252 0.95 -2.97 2.04
C ALA A 252 0.95 -4.50 1.94
N LEU A 253 1.51 -5.20 2.94
CA LEU A 253 1.48 -6.66 3.02
C LEU A 253 0.06 -7.20 3.13
N MET A 254 -0.77 -6.63 4.00
CA MET A 254 -2.17 -7.03 4.16
C MET A 254 -2.95 -6.86 2.85
N ALA A 255 -2.82 -5.70 2.18
CA ALA A 255 -3.50 -5.46 0.92
C ALA A 255 -3.08 -6.46 -0.16
N ARG A 256 -1.78 -6.78 -0.25
CA ARG A 256 -1.22 -7.79 -1.16
C ARG A 256 -1.80 -9.19 -0.92
N HIS A 257 -1.81 -9.66 0.32
CA HIS A 257 -2.35 -10.98 0.68
C HIS A 257 -3.85 -11.08 0.42
N MET A 258 -4.60 -10.04 0.79
CA MET A 258 -6.05 -9.99 0.58
C MET A 258 -6.42 -9.95 -0.90
N ARG A 259 -5.57 -9.36 -1.77
CA ARG A 259 -5.78 -9.35 -3.21
C ARG A 259 -5.60 -10.75 -3.81
N ASP A 260 -4.37 -11.28 -3.81
CA ASP A 260 -4.03 -12.47 -4.60
C ASP A 260 -3.13 -13.48 -3.87
N GLN A 261 -2.31 -13.04 -2.90
CA GLN A 261 -1.32 -13.92 -2.25
C GLN A 261 -1.89 -14.73 -1.09
N GLY A 262 -2.89 -15.54 -1.39
CA GLY A 262 -3.37 -16.56 -0.47
C GLY A 262 -4.47 -17.43 -1.04
N ARG A 263 -5.37 -16.87 -1.88
CA ARG A 263 -6.54 -17.60 -2.42
C ARG A 263 -7.08 -16.91 -3.69
N PRO A 264 -6.65 -17.28 -4.92
CA PRO A 264 -7.21 -16.70 -6.15
C PRO A 264 -8.73 -16.91 -6.31
N ALA A 265 -9.32 -17.90 -5.62
CA ALA A 265 -10.77 -18.12 -5.59
C ALA A 265 -11.50 -17.43 -4.41
N HIS A 266 -10.80 -16.83 -3.44
CA HIS A 266 -11.39 -16.31 -2.19
C HIS A 266 -10.82 -14.97 -1.69
N GLY A 267 -10.03 -14.26 -2.49
CA GLY A 267 -9.51 -12.94 -2.15
C GLY A 267 -10.54 -11.81 -2.33
N CYS A 268 -10.21 -10.62 -1.83
CA CYS A 268 -10.97 -9.39 -2.01
C CYS A 268 -10.46 -8.60 -3.22
N ARG A 269 -11.32 -7.79 -3.81
CA ARG A 269 -10.89 -6.61 -4.55
C ARG A 269 -10.37 -5.61 -3.54
N VAL A 270 -9.18 -5.05 -3.79
CA VAL A 270 -8.56 -4.10 -2.86
C VAL A 270 -8.08 -2.84 -3.58
N ALA A 271 -8.18 -1.72 -2.87
CA ALA A 271 -7.50 -0.48 -3.21
C ALA A 271 -7.14 0.25 -1.91
N VAL A 272 -6.22 1.20 -1.99
CA VAL A 272 -5.71 1.95 -0.83
C VAL A 272 -5.85 3.44 -1.10
N ALA A 273 -6.35 4.20 -0.12
CA ALA A 273 -6.31 5.65 -0.13
C ALA A 273 -5.21 6.14 0.81
N LEU A 274 -4.22 6.84 0.25
CA LEU A 274 -3.08 7.40 0.97
C LEU A 274 -3.09 8.92 0.93
N ARG A 275 -2.53 9.52 1.97
CA ARG A 275 -2.42 10.97 2.12
C ARG A 275 -1.27 11.53 1.28
N LEU A 276 -0.12 10.87 1.35
CA LEU A 276 1.17 11.36 0.83
C LEU A 276 1.78 10.35 -0.13
N ALA A 277 2.48 10.87 -1.15
CA ALA A 277 3.32 10.04 -2.01
C ALA A 277 4.64 9.79 -1.30
N THR A 278 4.84 8.56 -0.83
CA THR A 278 6.07 8.09 -0.21
C THR A 278 6.54 6.81 -0.90
N PRO A 279 7.76 6.31 -0.63
CA PRO A 279 8.25 5.07 -1.23
C PRO A 279 7.36 3.82 -1.00
N ILE A 280 6.40 3.86 -0.06
CA ILE A 280 5.44 2.76 0.10
C ILE A 280 4.54 2.53 -1.13
N LEU A 281 4.42 3.53 -2.01
CA LEU A 281 3.72 3.37 -3.28
C LEU A 281 4.30 2.25 -4.13
N ASP A 282 5.61 2.03 -4.06
CA ASP A 282 6.31 1.00 -4.82
C ASP A 282 5.85 -0.39 -4.35
N SER A 283 5.74 -0.60 -3.04
CA SER A 283 5.21 -1.86 -2.47
C SER A 283 3.76 -2.14 -2.87
N HIS A 284 2.93 -1.10 -2.98
CA HIS A 284 1.57 -1.25 -3.50
C HIS A 284 1.57 -1.53 -5.00
N ALA A 285 2.46 -0.89 -5.76
CA ALA A 285 2.56 -1.06 -7.21
C ALA A 285 3.06 -2.46 -7.59
N GLU A 286 4.11 -2.97 -6.95
CA GLU A 286 4.60 -4.34 -7.10
C GLU A 286 3.50 -5.36 -6.75
N ALA A 287 2.70 -5.05 -5.73
CA ALA A 287 1.53 -5.82 -5.35
C ALA A 287 0.29 -5.50 -6.21
N GLY A 288 0.42 -4.70 -7.27
CA GLY A 288 -0.61 -4.06 -8.09
C GLY A 288 -1.90 -3.63 -7.39
N VAL A 289 -1.77 -3.17 -6.16
CA VAL A 289 -2.85 -2.61 -5.39
C VAL A 289 -3.00 -1.14 -5.81
N PRO A 290 -4.14 -0.75 -6.41
CA PRO A 290 -4.37 0.62 -6.82
C PRO A 290 -4.34 1.57 -5.63
N VAL A 291 -3.73 2.74 -5.85
CA VAL A 291 -3.65 3.79 -4.83
C VAL A 291 -4.41 5.03 -5.28
N PHE A 292 -5.35 5.47 -4.44
CA PHE A 292 -5.96 6.80 -4.49
C PHE A 292 -5.10 7.76 -3.68
N LEU A 293 -4.40 8.66 -4.35
CA LEU A 293 -3.54 9.63 -3.67
C LEU A 293 -4.25 10.97 -3.51
N PHE A 294 -4.46 11.41 -2.26
CA PHE A 294 -5.08 12.71 -1.97
C PHE A 294 -4.60 13.27 -0.62
N PRO A 295 -4.15 14.54 -0.53
CA PRO A 295 -3.62 15.12 0.70
C PRO A 295 -4.73 15.53 1.69
N PHE A 296 -5.46 14.56 2.23
CA PHE A 296 -6.48 14.76 3.26
C PHE A 296 -5.85 15.11 4.62
N GLU A 297 -6.65 15.76 5.48
CA GLU A 297 -6.20 16.21 6.80
C GLU A 297 -6.06 15.03 7.78
N ARG A 298 -4.94 15.00 8.51
CA ARG A 298 -4.69 14.09 9.63
C ARG A 298 -4.80 14.91 10.92
N PRO A 299 -5.83 14.72 11.73
CA PRO A 299 -6.08 15.52 12.92
C PRO A 299 -5.05 15.25 14.03
N GLN A 300 -3.95 15.99 14.01
CA GLN A 300 -2.97 15.98 15.09
C GLN A 300 -3.09 17.27 15.91
N THR A 301 -3.52 17.14 17.17
CA THR A 301 -3.73 18.28 18.07
C THR A 301 -2.42 18.85 18.67
N SER A 302 -1.26 18.40 18.19
CA SER A 302 0.07 18.78 18.72
C SER A 302 0.57 20.15 18.26
N ARG A 303 -0.17 20.88 17.42
CA ARG A 303 0.26 22.17 16.81
C ARG A 303 -0.42 23.41 17.40
N GLY A 304 -0.97 23.32 18.61
CA GLY A 304 -1.63 24.44 19.28
C GLY A 304 -2.83 25.01 18.50
N ILE A 305 -3.18 26.28 18.76
CA ILE A 305 -4.37 26.95 18.22
C ILE A 305 -4.36 27.02 16.68
N ALA A 306 -3.20 27.32 16.07
CA ALA A 306 -3.05 27.37 14.62
C ALA A 306 -3.28 25.99 13.96
N GLY A 307 -2.87 24.92 14.63
CA GLY A 307 -3.16 23.54 14.22
C GLY A 307 -4.65 23.22 14.24
N VAL A 308 -5.35 23.64 15.29
CA VAL A 308 -6.81 23.46 15.42
C VAL A 308 -7.57 24.25 14.36
N ALA A 309 -7.20 25.51 14.10
CA ALA A 309 -7.82 26.32 13.06
C ALA A 309 -7.64 25.70 11.66
N ARG A 310 -6.42 25.22 11.34
CA ARG A 310 -6.15 24.52 10.08
C ARG A 310 -6.98 23.24 9.95
N LEU A 311 -7.09 22.47 11.02
CA LEU A 311 -7.91 21.27 11.06
C LEU A 311 -9.38 21.60 10.75
N ILE A 312 -9.95 22.63 11.37
CA ILE A 312 -11.33 23.07 11.11
C ILE A 312 -11.51 23.45 9.64
N LEU A 313 -10.59 24.24 9.08
CA LEU A 313 -10.69 24.71 7.69
C LEU A 313 -10.55 23.58 6.65
N ARG A 314 -9.72 22.56 6.91
CA ARG A 314 -9.45 21.47 5.95
C ARG A 314 -10.33 20.23 6.13
N THR A 315 -11.01 20.11 7.26
CA THR A 315 -11.91 18.99 7.57
C THR A 315 -13.05 18.84 6.55
N PRO A 316 -13.80 19.91 6.18
CA PRO A 316 -14.89 19.79 5.20
C PRO A 316 -14.42 19.27 3.84
N GLY A 317 -13.27 19.74 3.34
CA GLY A 317 -12.69 19.28 2.08
C GLY A 317 -12.29 17.80 2.12
N SER A 318 -11.73 17.34 3.24
CA SER A 318 -11.34 15.94 3.43
C SER A 318 -12.56 15.02 3.56
N LEU A 319 -13.59 15.44 4.29
CA LEU A 319 -14.85 14.70 4.42
C LEU A 319 -15.57 14.62 3.07
N TRP A 320 -15.64 15.73 2.32
CA TRP A 320 -16.22 15.78 0.99
C TRP A 320 -15.48 14.88 0.00
N PHE A 321 -14.14 14.86 0.07
CA PHE A 321 -13.32 13.94 -0.72
C PHE A 321 -13.72 12.49 -0.48
N PHE A 322 -13.74 12.02 0.77
CA PHE A 322 -14.12 10.64 1.08
C PHE A 322 -15.58 10.34 0.75
N TRP A 323 -16.50 11.30 0.97
CA TRP A 323 -17.90 11.16 0.57
C TRP A 323 -18.06 10.92 -0.95
N CYS A 324 -17.31 11.67 -1.76
CA CYS A 324 -17.27 11.51 -3.21
C CYS A 324 -16.61 10.19 -3.61
N LEU A 325 -15.44 9.89 -3.04
CA LEU A 325 -14.69 8.67 -3.32
C LEU A 325 -15.55 7.44 -3.03
N PHE A 326 -16.12 7.33 -1.84
CA PHE A 326 -16.93 6.18 -1.45
C PHE A 326 -18.27 6.11 -2.18
N GLY A 327 -18.88 7.25 -2.53
CA GLY A 327 -20.09 7.26 -3.36
C GLY A 327 -19.85 6.75 -4.78
N ARG A 328 -18.63 6.97 -5.30
CA ARG A 328 -18.20 6.56 -6.63
C ARG A 328 -17.72 5.11 -6.66
N GLU A 329 -16.79 4.76 -5.79
CA GLU A 329 -16.15 3.44 -5.71
C GLU A 329 -17.07 2.38 -5.08
N ARG A 330 -17.93 2.80 -4.14
CA ARG A 330 -18.88 1.95 -3.42
C ARG A 330 -18.27 0.65 -2.88
N PRO A 331 -17.21 0.74 -2.06
CA PRO A 331 -16.65 -0.44 -1.43
C PRO A 331 -17.69 -1.12 -0.53
N ASP A 332 -17.58 -2.44 -0.40
CA ASP A 332 -18.35 -3.22 0.56
C ASP A 332 -17.88 -2.96 1.99
N ILE A 333 -16.58 -2.66 2.15
CA ILE A 333 -15.95 -2.35 3.45
C ILE A 333 -14.96 -1.21 3.28
N VAL A 334 -15.01 -0.23 4.20
CA VAL A 334 -13.91 0.70 4.42
C VAL A 334 -13.10 0.23 5.61
N HIS A 335 -11.82 -0.08 5.40
CA HIS A 335 -10.90 -0.47 6.46
C HIS A 335 -9.98 0.71 6.79
N VAL A 336 -10.15 1.27 7.98
CA VAL A 336 -9.35 2.38 8.48
C VAL A 336 -8.15 1.86 9.26
N ASN A 337 -6.95 2.27 8.88
CA ASN A 337 -5.68 1.67 9.35
C ASN A 337 -4.98 2.47 10.46
N ASP A 338 -5.39 3.72 10.72
CA ASP A 338 -4.81 4.62 11.72
C ASP A 338 -5.87 5.08 12.74
N LEU A 339 -5.44 5.38 13.97
CA LEU A 339 -6.34 5.87 15.03
C LEU A 339 -6.94 7.25 14.71
N TYR A 340 -6.23 8.09 13.96
CA TYR A 340 -6.64 9.45 13.66
C TYR A 340 -7.50 9.57 12.39
N ASP A 341 -7.75 8.47 11.68
CA ASP A 341 -8.52 8.42 10.44
C ASP A 341 -10.05 8.45 10.67
N PHE A 342 -10.53 9.38 11.51
CA PHE A 342 -11.96 9.47 11.81
C PHE A 342 -12.80 10.04 10.66
N LEU A 343 -12.22 10.89 9.82
CA LEU A 343 -12.90 11.50 8.68
C LEU A 343 -13.36 10.47 7.63
N PRO A 344 -12.50 9.53 7.17
CA PRO A 344 -12.96 8.45 6.32
C PRO A 344 -13.97 7.53 7.03
N ALA A 345 -13.77 7.20 8.32
CA ALA A 345 -14.75 6.40 9.06
C ALA A 345 -16.14 7.06 9.10
N LEU A 346 -16.19 8.38 9.35
CA LEU A 346 -17.43 9.16 9.36
C LEU A 346 -18.07 9.19 7.96
N ALA A 347 -17.30 9.48 6.91
CA ALA A 347 -17.82 9.50 5.54
C ALA A 347 -18.42 8.14 5.12
N ALA A 348 -17.74 7.04 5.47
CA ALA A 348 -18.22 5.68 5.19
C ALA A 348 -19.53 5.39 5.95
N ARG A 349 -19.59 5.73 7.24
CA ARG A 349 -20.82 5.58 8.04
C ARG A 349 -21.98 6.39 7.48
N LEU A 350 -21.76 7.64 7.09
CA LEU A 350 -22.80 8.49 6.49
C LEU A 350 -23.29 7.93 5.13
N ARG A 351 -22.46 7.15 4.44
CA ARG A 351 -22.83 6.42 3.21
C ARG A 351 -23.53 5.09 3.48
N GLY A 352 -23.62 4.65 4.73
CA GLY A 352 -24.10 3.31 5.10
C GLY A 352 -23.12 2.19 4.72
N ILE A 353 -21.83 2.50 4.56
CA ILE A 353 -20.80 1.52 4.25
C ILE A 353 -20.21 0.99 5.57
N PRO A 354 -20.15 -0.33 5.78
CA PRO A 354 -19.49 -0.92 6.93
C PRO A 354 -18.03 -0.46 7.11
N VAL A 355 -17.67 -0.15 8.35
CA VAL A 355 -16.32 0.28 8.73
C VAL A 355 -15.66 -0.77 9.63
N VAL A 356 -14.44 -1.14 9.28
CA VAL A 356 -13.50 -1.86 10.16
C VAL A 356 -12.43 -0.87 10.60
N TRP A 357 -12.24 -0.71 11.90
CA TRP A 357 -11.23 0.20 12.45
C TRP A 357 -10.07 -0.58 13.07
N HIS A 358 -8.89 -0.47 12.49
CA HIS A 358 -7.70 -1.19 12.93
C HIS A 358 -6.79 -0.28 13.77
N ILE A 359 -6.57 -0.69 15.02
CA ILE A 359 -5.91 0.08 16.07
C ILE A 359 -4.51 -0.49 16.32
N ARG A 360 -3.47 0.31 16.05
CA ARG A 360 -2.05 -0.07 16.18
C ARG A 360 -1.26 0.74 17.19
N MET A 361 -1.95 1.50 18.03
CA MET A 361 -1.28 2.45 18.92
C MET A 361 -1.96 2.58 20.27
N ILE A 362 -1.17 2.88 21.30
CA ILE A 362 -1.62 3.14 22.67
C ILE A 362 -1.45 4.62 22.95
N VAL A 363 -2.55 5.31 23.25
CA VAL A 363 -2.55 6.72 23.67
C VAL A 363 -2.51 6.79 25.19
N GLN A 364 -1.44 7.36 25.76
CA GLN A 364 -1.24 7.46 27.21
C GLN A 364 -2.21 8.43 27.91
N ARG A 365 -2.77 9.41 27.19
CA ARG A 365 -3.67 10.42 27.77
C ARG A 365 -5.09 9.89 27.94
N ASP A 366 -5.53 9.67 29.16
CA ASP A 366 -6.85 9.07 29.49
C ASP A 366 -8.06 9.76 28.84
N ARG A 367 -8.09 11.09 28.80
CA ARG A 367 -9.21 11.83 28.17
C ARG A 367 -9.27 11.55 26.67
N LEU A 368 -8.12 11.55 25.98
CA LEU A 368 -8.04 11.24 24.56
C LEU A 368 -8.37 9.77 24.30
N ARG A 369 -7.85 8.85 25.13
CA ARG A 369 -8.19 7.42 25.06
C ARG A 369 -9.70 7.17 25.10
N ARG A 370 -10.41 7.77 26.08
CA ARG A 370 -11.87 7.65 26.19
C ARG A 370 -12.60 8.26 25.00
N ALA A 371 -12.12 9.41 24.50
CA ALA A 371 -12.68 10.02 23.29
C ALA A 371 -12.53 9.11 22.06
N PHE A 372 -11.34 8.53 21.85
CA PHE A 372 -11.10 7.57 20.76
C PHE A 372 -11.96 6.33 20.90
N SER A 373 -12.00 5.69 22.07
CA SER A 373 -12.85 4.52 22.32
C SER A 373 -14.32 4.78 21.99
N SER A 374 -14.85 5.91 22.46
CA SER A 374 -16.23 6.32 22.18
C SER A 374 -16.46 6.62 20.70
N MET A 375 -15.51 7.26 20.03
CA MET A 375 -15.58 7.56 18.60
C MET A 375 -15.56 6.29 17.75
N ILE A 376 -14.63 5.38 18.01
CA ILE A 376 -14.52 4.09 17.31
C ILE A 376 -15.83 3.31 17.46
N SER A 377 -16.33 3.18 18.69
CA SER A 377 -17.59 2.46 18.97
C SER A 377 -18.80 3.01 18.22
N ARG A 378 -18.83 4.33 17.96
CA ARG A 378 -19.92 5.00 17.24
C ARG A 378 -19.77 4.93 15.73
N LEU A 379 -18.54 4.94 15.23
CA LEU A 379 -18.26 5.06 13.81
C LEU A 379 -18.00 3.73 13.11
N SER A 380 -17.58 2.69 13.84
CA SER A 380 -17.36 1.35 13.30
C SER A 380 -18.17 0.28 14.05
N GLY A 381 -18.67 -0.70 13.28
CA GLY A 381 -19.33 -1.88 13.86
C GLY A 381 -18.34 -2.88 14.46
N THR A 382 -17.11 -2.88 13.95
CA THR A 382 -16.03 -3.77 14.37
C THR A 382 -14.71 -2.99 14.45
N SER A 383 -13.89 -3.30 15.45
CA SER A 383 -12.49 -2.90 15.50
C SER A 383 -11.56 -4.11 15.58
N ILE A 384 -10.36 -3.94 15.06
CA ILE A 384 -9.27 -4.89 15.16
C ILE A 384 -8.15 -4.21 15.96
N SER A 385 -7.71 -4.83 17.04
CA SER A 385 -6.58 -4.38 17.83
C SER A 385 -5.41 -5.33 17.59
N VAL A 386 -4.21 -4.78 17.39
CA VAL A 386 -2.99 -5.59 17.12
C VAL A 386 -2.56 -6.47 18.30
N SER A 387 -3.11 -6.24 19.49
CA SER A 387 -2.82 -7.00 20.71
C SER A 387 -3.98 -6.86 21.71
N ARG A 388 -4.05 -7.78 22.69
CA ARG A 388 -4.94 -7.65 23.85
C ARG A 388 -4.63 -6.38 24.63
N ALA A 389 -3.35 -6.02 24.79
CA ALA A 389 -2.96 -4.77 25.44
C ALA A 389 -3.60 -3.54 24.77
N VAL A 390 -3.65 -3.51 23.43
CA VAL A 390 -4.36 -2.43 22.71
C VAL A 390 -5.87 -2.54 22.88
N ARG A 391 -6.46 -3.73 22.74
CA ARG A 391 -7.90 -3.94 22.90
C ARG A 391 -8.36 -3.46 24.29
N ASP A 392 -7.70 -3.95 25.33
CA ASP A 392 -8.08 -3.71 26.73
C ASP A 392 -7.84 -2.25 27.13
N HIS A 393 -6.87 -1.58 26.49
CA HIS A 393 -6.65 -0.15 26.69
C HIS A 393 -7.84 0.70 26.22
N TYR A 394 -8.46 0.39 25.08
CA TYR A 394 -9.61 1.15 24.57
C TYR A 394 -10.97 0.57 24.96
N PHE A 395 -11.06 -0.73 25.17
CA PHE A 395 -12.30 -1.47 25.43
C PHE A 395 -12.13 -2.41 26.64
N PRO A 396 -11.89 -1.88 27.85
CA PRO A 396 -11.62 -2.68 29.04
C PRO A 396 -12.83 -3.50 29.55
N PHE A 397 -14.05 -3.26 29.02
CA PHE A 397 -15.27 -3.91 29.48
C PHE A 397 -15.83 -4.85 28.41
N ALA A 398 -16.03 -6.12 28.78
CA ALA A 398 -16.53 -7.18 27.90
C ALA A 398 -17.96 -6.95 27.35
N HIS A 399 -18.73 -6.02 27.93
CA HIS A 399 -20.15 -5.78 27.58
C HIS A 399 -20.38 -4.59 26.65
N THR A 400 -19.36 -4.14 25.93
CA THR A 400 -19.58 -3.10 24.91
C THR A 400 -20.34 -3.68 23.70
N ILE A 401 -21.33 -2.93 23.19
CA ILE A 401 -22.08 -3.28 21.97
C ILE A 401 -21.14 -3.40 20.75
N HIS A 402 -19.96 -2.79 20.83
CA HIS A 402 -18.94 -2.77 19.79
C HIS A 402 -18.10 -4.07 19.77
N ARG A 403 -17.96 -4.68 18.59
CA ARG A 403 -17.15 -5.90 18.41
C ARG A 403 -15.66 -5.54 18.32
N ALA A 404 -14.93 -5.60 19.44
CA ALA A 404 -13.49 -5.40 19.50
C ALA A 404 -12.72 -6.72 19.44
N LEU A 405 -12.02 -6.98 18.33
CA LEU A 405 -11.27 -8.21 18.09
C LEU A 405 -9.76 -7.99 18.29
N VAL A 406 -9.04 -9.07 18.61
CA VAL A 406 -7.57 -9.08 18.58
C VAL A 406 -7.13 -9.88 17.36
N ILE A 407 -6.43 -9.24 16.45
CA ILE A 407 -5.76 -9.88 15.31
C ILE A 407 -4.40 -9.21 15.21
N HIS A 408 -3.34 -10.01 15.33
CA HIS A 408 -1.97 -9.52 15.27
C HIS A 408 -1.59 -9.06 13.87
N ASP A 409 -0.60 -8.17 13.77
CA ASP A 409 -0.04 -7.76 12.49
C ASP A 409 0.75 -8.91 11.84
N LEU A 410 0.85 -8.88 10.50
CA LEU A 410 1.64 -9.85 9.74
C LEU A 410 3.12 -9.78 10.12
N GLY A 411 3.74 -10.96 10.26
CA GLY A 411 5.16 -11.07 10.54
C GLY A 411 6.04 -10.82 9.31
N ASN A 412 7.35 -10.73 9.53
CA ASN A 412 8.31 -10.57 8.45
C ASN A 412 8.36 -11.84 7.58
N ALA A 413 7.98 -11.71 6.31
CA ALA A 413 7.85 -12.84 5.39
C ALA A 413 9.16 -13.64 5.21
N ALA A 414 10.32 -12.97 5.20
CA ALA A 414 11.61 -13.64 5.06
C ALA A 414 11.93 -14.53 6.27
N LEU A 415 11.54 -14.11 7.47
CA LEU A 415 11.72 -14.88 8.69
C LEU A 415 10.66 -15.98 8.85
N ILE A 416 9.44 -15.76 8.36
CA ILE A 416 8.40 -16.79 8.31
C ILE A 416 8.83 -17.94 7.40
N ALA A 417 9.32 -17.63 6.20
CA ALA A 417 9.74 -18.62 5.19
C ALA A 417 11.05 -19.37 5.53
N ASP A 418 11.69 -19.05 6.64
CA ASP A 418 12.96 -19.64 7.07
C ASP A 418 12.79 -21.10 7.53
N ASP A 419 13.48 -22.05 6.92
CA ASP A 419 13.35 -23.48 7.21
C ASP A 419 14.52 -24.06 8.03
N ARG A 420 15.47 -23.21 8.42
CA ARG A 420 16.63 -23.59 9.24
C ARG A 420 16.20 -24.05 10.64
N ASP A 421 17.09 -24.78 11.30
CA ASP A 421 16.98 -25.01 12.74
C ASP A 421 17.11 -23.66 13.49
N PRO A 422 16.06 -23.17 14.18
CA PRO A 422 16.12 -21.92 14.94
C PRO A 422 17.12 -21.97 16.10
N ALA A 423 17.52 -23.17 16.55
CA ALA A 423 18.53 -23.34 17.59
C ALA A 423 19.96 -22.99 17.12
N GLU A 424 20.17 -22.82 15.81
CA GLU A 424 21.46 -22.51 15.21
C GLU A 424 21.56 -21.06 14.76
N THR A 425 22.77 -20.49 14.87
CA THR A 425 23.10 -19.16 14.36
C THR A 425 23.49 -19.23 12.89
N CYS A 426 23.15 -18.18 12.13
CA CYS A 426 23.75 -17.93 10.82
C CYS A 426 25.12 -17.24 10.93
N ALA A 427 25.87 -17.27 9.83
CA ALA A 427 27.02 -16.40 9.67
C ALA A 427 26.63 -14.93 9.90
N ARG A 428 27.49 -14.20 10.61
CA ARG A 428 27.30 -12.76 10.85
C ARG A 428 27.51 -11.98 9.55
N PRO A 429 26.81 -10.85 9.37
CA PRO A 429 27.21 -9.84 8.40
C PRO A 429 28.71 -9.49 8.51
N ASP A 430 29.36 -9.25 7.37
CA ASP A 430 30.82 -9.07 7.29
C ASP A 430 31.34 -7.85 8.07
N ASP A 431 30.47 -6.87 8.30
CA ASP A 431 30.77 -5.64 9.03
C ASP A 431 30.74 -5.82 10.56
N LEU A 432 30.36 -7.01 11.06
CA LEU A 432 30.36 -7.34 12.48
C LEU A 432 31.61 -8.14 12.90
N PRO A 433 32.17 -7.89 14.10
CA PRO A 433 33.25 -8.70 14.64
C PRO A 433 32.89 -10.19 14.70
N LYS A 434 33.85 -11.04 14.38
CA LYS A 434 33.76 -12.50 14.53
C LYS A 434 34.14 -12.90 15.97
N GLY A 435 33.53 -13.97 16.49
CA GLY A 435 33.80 -14.50 17.82
C GLY A 435 32.90 -13.94 18.93
N GLY A 436 32.87 -14.62 20.09
CA GLY A 436 31.98 -14.30 21.21
C GLY A 436 30.50 -14.52 20.90
N ARG A 437 29.61 -14.21 21.85
CA ARG A 437 28.14 -14.22 21.63
C ARG A 437 27.65 -12.88 21.09
N LEU A 438 26.75 -12.88 20.10
CA LEU A 438 26.18 -11.63 19.56
C LEU A 438 24.88 -11.28 20.29
N VAL A 439 24.85 -10.11 20.93
CA VAL A 439 23.67 -9.54 21.60
C VAL A 439 23.22 -8.30 20.84
N VAL A 440 22.00 -8.30 20.32
CA VAL A 440 21.49 -7.19 19.49
C VAL A 440 20.24 -6.54 20.08
N MET A 441 20.22 -5.22 20.04
CA MET A 441 19.00 -4.43 20.21
C MET A 441 18.66 -3.78 18.86
N VAL A 442 17.43 -3.98 18.38
CA VAL A 442 16.96 -3.40 17.11
C VAL A 442 15.77 -2.48 17.35
N GLY A 443 15.84 -1.26 16.83
CA GLY A 443 14.74 -0.30 16.87
C GLY A 443 15.20 1.15 16.75
N ARG A 444 14.30 2.02 16.26
CA ARG A 444 14.56 3.47 16.15
C ARG A 444 15.08 4.05 17.46
N ILE A 445 16.06 4.94 17.37
CA ILE A 445 16.67 5.57 18.55
C ILE A 445 15.74 6.66 19.07
N GLU A 446 14.98 6.29 20.11
CA GLU A 446 13.88 7.09 20.62
C GLU A 446 13.69 6.82 22.14
N PRO A 447 13.44 7.83 22.99
CA PRO A 447 13.46 7.65 24.44
C PRO A 447 12.64 6.48 24.98
N TRP A 448 11.43 6.29 24.46
CA TRP A 448 10.52 5.25 24.94
C TRP A 448 10.93 3.83 24.51
N LYS A 449 11.87 3.68 23.56
CA LYS A 449 12.42 2.40 23.13
C LYS A 449 13.52 1.86 24.06
N GLY A 450 13.99 2.67 25.01
CA GLY A 450 14.80 2.19 26.13
C GLY A 450 16.24 1.81 25.82
N GLN A 451 16.87 2.41 24.79
CA GLN A 451 18.29 2.17 24.47
C GLN A 451 19.18 2.44 25.69
N HIS A 452 18.88 3.48 26.48
CA HIS A 452 19.58 3.77 27.72
C HIS A 452 19.52 2.62 28.74
N VAL A 453 18.41 1.89 28.83
CA VAL A 453 18.25 0.71 29.72
C VAL A 453 19.16 -0.44 29.26
N PHE A 454 19.25 -0.67 27.95
CA PHE A 454 20.14 -1.68 27.39
C PHE A 454 21.61 -1.34 27.67
N LEU A 455 22.02 -0.11 27.42
CA LEU A 455 23.39 0.35 27.68
C LEU A 455 23.74 0.26 29.18
N GLU A 456 22.83 0.65 30.07
CA GLU A 456 22.99 0.48 31.52
C GLU A 456 23.14 -0.96 31.96
N ALA A 457 22.41 -1.88 31.32
CA ALA A 457 22.50 -3.29 31.63
C ALA A 457 23.85 -3.86 31.19
N VAL A 458 24.35 -3.47 30.01
CA VAL A 458 25.68 -3.84 29.52
C VAL A 458 26.76 -3.33 30.48
N GLU A 459 26.70 -2.06 30.90
CA GLU A 459 27.65 -1.47 31.87
C GLU A 459 27.69 -2.22 33.22
N LYS A 460 26.60 -2.88 33.61
CA LYS A 460 26.51 -3.67 34.85
C LYS A 460 27.10 -5.08 34.74
N LEU A 461 27.39 -5.57 33.53
CA LEU A 461 28.02 -6.87 33.33
C LEU A 461 29.49 -6.84 33.78
N SER A 462 29.98 -7.99 34.25
CA SER A 462 31.40 -8.14 34.61
C SER A 462 32.30 -7.86 33.39
N PRO A 463 33.52 -7.35 33.58
CA PRO A 463 34.46 -7.11 32.48
C PRO A 463 34.70 -8.36 31.60
N ILE A 464 34.73 -9.54 32.22
CA ILE A 464 34.90 -10.83 31.52
C ILE A 464 33.73 -11.08 30.57
N ARG A 465 32.47 -11.03 31.06
CA ARG A 465 31.29 -11.22 30.20
C ARG A 465 31.18 -10.19 29.10
N ARG A 466 31.62 -8.95 29.36
CA ARG A 466 31.65 -7.91 28.32
C ARG A 466 32.69 -8.19 27.23
N ALA A 467 33.80 -8.83 27.57
CA ALA A 467 34.84 -9.20 26.60
C ALA A 467 34.45 -10.43 25.76
N ASP A 468 33.65 -11.35 26.32
CA ASP A 468 33.23 -12.59 25.65
C ASP A 468 32.01 -12.43 24.73
N ALA A 469 31.44 -11.22 24.65
CA ALA A 469 30.25 -10.93 23.85
C ALA A 469 30.41 -9.65 23.02
N VAL A 470 29.75 -9.65 21.85
CA VAL A 470 29.61 -8.49 20.97
C VAL A 470 28.22 -7.90 21.20
N PHE A 471 28.17 -6.66 21.65
CA PHE A 471 26.91 -5.92 21.83
C PHE A 471 26.71 -4.95 20.68
N ALA A 472 25.53 -4.97 20.06
CA ALA A 472 25.20 -4.09 18.96
C ALA A 472 23.80 -3.48 19.07
N LEU A 473 23.68 -2.26 18.55
CA LEU A 473 22.44 -1.50 18.48
C LEU A 473 22.22 -1.09 17.02
N ALA A 474 21.14 -1.61 16.42
CA ALA A 474 20.71 -1.25 15.06
C ALA A 474 19.46 -0.35 15.13
N GLY A 475 19.57 0.85 14.56
CA GLY A 475 18.52 1.84 14.52
C GLY A 475 19.05 3.22 14.14
N GLY A 476 18.25 3.98 13.39
CA GLY A 476 18.57 5.34 12.99
C GLY A 476 17.99 6.42 13.92
N PRO A 477 18.38 7.70 13.72
CA PRO A 477 17.81 8.85 14.41
C PRO A 477 16.34 9.06 14.01
N VAL A 478 15.59 9.71 14.89
CA VAL A 478 14.21 10.15 14.63
C VAL A 478 14.18 11.67 14.59
N GLN A 479 13.50 12.23 13.59
CA GLN A 479 13.36 13.68 13.44
C GLN A 479 12.81 14.33 14.72
N GLY A 480 13.48 15.38 15.21
CA GLY A 480 13.15 16.09 16.44
C GLY A 480 13.60 15.39 17.72
N LYS A 481 14.49 14.40 17.61
CA LYS A 481 15.06 13.63 18.74
C LYS A 481 16.57 13.44 18.61
N GLU A 482 17.23 14.35 17.92
CA GLU A 482 18.66 14.32 17.62
C GLU A 482 19.50 14.33 18.90
N GLU A 483 19.10 15.10 19.91
CA GLU A 483 19.82 15.16 21.19
C GLU A 483 19.86 13.80 21.91
N TYR A 484 18.76 13.05 21.90
CA TYR A 484 18.71 11.72 22.51
C TYR A 484 19.56 10.73 21.72
N HIS A 485 19.57 10.82 20.39
CA HIS A 485 20.44 10.02 19.54
C HIS A 485 21.92 10.23 19.89
N ASP A 486 22.34 11.48 20.08
CA ASP A 486 23.72 11.81 20.42
C ASP A 486 24.11 11.33 21.83
N GLN A 487 23.19 11.43 22.80
CA GLN A 487 23.37 10.88 24.15
C GLN A 487 23.56 9.36 24.12
N VAL A 488 22.69 8.65 23.41
CA VAL A 488 22.79 7.19 23.22
C VAL A 488 24.09 6.83 22.52
N SER A 489 24.48 7.59 21.50
CA SER A 489 25.68 7.32 20.71
C SER A 489 26.96 7.42 21.55
N ARG A 490 27.11 8.50 22.33
CA ARG A 490 28.24 8.67 23.25
C ARG A 490 28.31 7.54 24.27
N ARG A 491 27.17 7.20 24.88
CA ARG A 491 27.10 6.15 25.90
C ARG A 491 27.39 4.76 25.32
N ALA A 492 26.90 4.46 24.12
CA ALA A 492 27.19 3.21 23.43
C ALA A 492 28.70 3.04 23.20
N THR A 493 29.38 4.09 22.71
CA THR A 493 30.84 4.08 22.56
C THR A 493 31.54 3.82 23.90
N SER A 494 31.14 4.50 24.98
CA SER A 494 31.73 4.29 26.31
C SER A 494 31.48 2.88 26.87
N ALA A 495 30.34 2.28 26.55
CA ALA A 495 29.98 0.93 26.99
C ALA A 495 30.58 -0.19 26.13
N GLY A 496 31.22 0.14 24.99
CA GLY A 496 31.74 -0.83 24.02
C GLY A 496 30.65 -1.48 23.17
N VAL A 497 29.53 -0.78 22.94
CA VAL A 497 28.40 -1.25 22.14
C VAL A 497 28.50 -0.67 20.73
N LEU A 498 28.43 -1.54 19.71
CA LEU A 498 28.48 -1.16 18.31
C LEU A 498 27.19 -0.46 17.87
N LEU A 499 27.31 0.73 17.29
CA LEU A 499 26.19 1.42 16.65
C LEU A 499 26.19 1.07 15.16
N LEU A 500 25.18 0.32 14.71
CA LEU A 500 25.10 -0.15 13.33
C LEU A 500 24.31 0.80 12.42
N GLY A 501 23.68 1.83 12.99
CA GLY A 501 22.78 2.73 12.27
C GLY A 501 21.53 2.02 11.76
N GLU A 502 20.87 2.64 10.76
CA GLU A 502 19.73 2.03 10.08
C GLU A 502 20.20 0.89 9.16
N ARG A 503 19.50 -0.24 9.21
CA ARG A 503 19.84 -1.46 8.44
C ARG A 503 18.62 -1.98 7.69
N SER A 504 18.84 -2.48 6.48
CA SER A 504 17.83 -3.14 5.65
C SER A 504 17.85 -4.68 5.80
N ASP A 505 18.93 -5.24 6.33
CA ASP A 505 19.19 -6.68 6.47
C ASP A 505 18.86 -7.21 7.89
N ILE A 506 17.88 -6.60 8.57
CA ILE A 506 17.44 -7.00 9.93
C ILE A 506 17.20 -8.52 10.07
N PRO A 507 16.56 -9.22 9.11
CA PRO A 507 16.45 -10.67 9.16
C PRO A 507 17.81 -11.37 9.28
N ALA A 508 18.82 -10.99 8.51
CA ALA A 508 20.15 -11.60 8.57
C ALA A 508 20.85 -11.31 9.91
N LEU A 509 20.73 -10.07 10.41
CA LEU A 509 21.23 -9.69 11.73
C LEU A 509 20.59 -10.55 12.84
N LEU A 510 19.26 -10.68 12.85
CA LEU A 510 18.55 -11.46 13.86
C LEU A 510 18.79 -12.97 13.75
N ARG A 511 19.10 -13.52 12.56
CA ARG A 511 19.50 -14.93 12.40
C ARG A 511 20.90 -15.22 12.92
N SER A 512 21.78 -14.22 12.95
CA SER A 512 23.15 -14.37 13.45
C SER A 512 23.30 -14.03 14.94
N ALA A 513 22.33 -13.32 15.54
CA ALA A 513 22.34 -12.96 16.95
C ALA A 513 22.08 -14.15 17.88
N ASP A 514 22.86 -14.33 18.94
CA ASP A 514 22.58 -15.32 19.99
C ASP A 514 21.43 -14.86 20.89
N ILE A 515 21.45 -13.57 21.26
CA ILE A 515 20.47 -12.93 22.13
C ILE A 515 19.92 -11.68 21.44
N SER A 516 18.60 -11.50 21.48
CA SER A 516 17.94 -10.28 21.04
C SER A 516 17.25 -9.59 22.21
N VAL A 517 17.36 -8.27 22.28
CA VAL A 517 16.87 -7.47 23.39
C VAL A 517 15.89 -6.40 22.93
N HIS A 518 14.74 -6.34 23.59
CA HIS A 518 13.74 -5.28 23.47
C HIS A 518 13.50 -4.62 24.83
N THR A 519 13.76 -3.31 24.97
CA THR A 519 13.78 -2.62 26.27
C THR A 519 12.80 -1.45 26.37
N SER A 520 11.72 -1.43 25.60
CA SER A 520 10.75 -0.34 25.65
C SER A 520 10.30 -0.03 27.09
N VAL A 521 10.42 1.25 27.49
CA VAL A 521 10.09 1.73 28.85
C VAL A 521 8.62 2.12 29.00
N SER A 522 7.87 2.07 27.91
CA SER A 522 6.43 2.27 27.88
C SER A 522 5.77 1.14 27.07
N PRO A 523 4.48 0.83 27.31
CA PRO A 523 3.78 -0.22 26.58
C PRO A 523 3.87 -0.06 25.06
N ASP A 524 4.56 -1.00 24.41
CA ASP A 524 4.62 -1.09 22.94
C ASP A 524 3.37 -1.83 22.45
N PRO A 525 2.55 -1.26 21.54
CA PRO A 525 1.31 -1.89 21.08
C PRO A 525 1.49 -3.31 20.56
N PHE A 526 2.52 -3.54 19.74
CA PHE A 526 2.86 -4.82 19.13
C PHE A 526 4.30 -4.72 18.59
N PRO A 527 5.32 -4.99 19.42
CA PRO A 527 6.70 -4.77 19.02
C PRO A 527 7.14 -5.78 17.95
N GLY A 528 7.11 -5.36 16.68
CA GLY A 528 7.45 -6.22 15.54
C GLY A 528 8.83 -6.89 15.67
N VAL A 529 9.81 -6.17 16.22
CA VAL A 529 11.15 -6.73 16.49
C VAL A 529 11.12 -7.95 17.41
N VAL A 530 10.24 -7.99 18.42
CA VAL A 530 10.14 -9.15 19.32
C VAL A 530 9.67 -10.37 18.53
N ILE A 531 8.65 -10.21 17.68
CA ILE A 531 8.21 -11.28 16.78
C ILE A 531 9.32 -11.71 15.81
N GLU A 532 10.04 -10.75 15.21
CA GLU A 532 11.15 -11.06 14.30
C GLU A 532 12.26 -11.86 15.02
N SER A 533 12.58 -11.52 16.26
CA SER A 533 13.56 -12.25 17.08
C SER A 533 13.10 -13.66 17.45
N LEU A 534 11.82 -13.84 17.78
CA LEU A 534 11.25 -15.15 18.05
C LEU A 534 11.24 -16.02 16.77
N LEU A 535 10.84 -15.45 15.63
CA LEU A 535 10.90 -16.14 14.34
C LEU A 535 12.34 -16.53 13.99
N SER A 536 13.33 -15.66 14.23
CA SER A 536 14.73 -15.96 13.91
C SER A 536 15.34 -17.05 14.80
N GLY A 537 14.70 -17.41 15.91
CA GLY A 537 15.19 -18.37 16.90
C GLY A 537 16.14 -17.76 17.96
N ALA A 538 16.35 -16.44 17.94
CA ALA A 538 17.20 -15.77 18.91
C ALA A 538 16.63 -15.89 20.33
N ALA A 539 17.50 -16.07 21.33
CA ALA A 539 17.07 -16.00 22.72
C ALA A 539 16.62 -14.58 23.04
N THR A 540 15.32 -14.38 23.18
CA THR A 540 14.73 -13.04 23.21
C THR A 540 14.46 -12.61 24.65
N ILE A 541 15.00 -11.46 25.05
CA ILE A 541 14.64 -10.75 26.29
C ILE A 541 13.80 -9.53 25.91
N ALA A 542 12.60 -9.41 26.47
CA ALA A 542 11.71 -8.29 26.20
C ALA A 542 11.18 -7.62 27.47
N ALA A 543 10.93 -6.31 27.40
CA ALA A 543 10.20 -5.59 28.43
C ALA A 543 8.78 -6.14 28.59
N ALA A 544 8.37 -6.43 29.83
CA ALA A 544 7.10 -7.02 30.23
C ALA A 544 5.95 -6.00 30.20
N ALA A 545 5.71 -5.39 29.02
CA ALA A 545 4.63 -4.43 28.82
C ALA A 545 4.10 -4.46 27.38
N GLY A 546 2.86 -3.98 27.22
CA GLY A 546 2.22 -3.89 25.90
C GLY A 546 2.05 -5.27 25.26
N GLY A 547 2.21 -5.37 23.94
CA GLY A 547 2.03 -6.61 23.20
C GLY A 547 3.09 -7.68 23.45
N ALA A 548 4.26 -7.34 24.02
CA ALA A 548 5.34 -8.30 24.25
C ALA A 548 4.93 -9.44 25.21
N VAL A 549 4.09 -9.15 26.20
CA VAL A 549 3.60 -10.15 27.18
C VAL A 549 2.63 -11.17 26.57
N GLU A 550 2.16 -10.93 25.35
CA GLU A 550 1.32 -11.87 24.61
C GLU A 550 2.14 -12.75 23.66
N MET A 551 3.32 -12.27 23.29
CA MET A 551 4.25 -12.94 22.38
C MET A 551 5.11 -13.97 23.13
N ILE A 552 5.51 -13.65 24.36
CA ILE A 552 6.43 -14.45 25.16
C ILE A 552 5.71 -14.94 26.42
N ASP A 553 5.75 -16.26 26.63
CA ASP A 553 5.52 -16.84 27.96
C ASP A 553 6.90 -16.99 28.61
N ASP A 554 7.10 -16.30 29.75
CA ASP A 554 8.40 -16.19 30.40
C ASP A 554 8.98 -17.56 30.76
N GLY A 555 10.25 -17.77 30.40
CA GLY A 555 10.95 -19.04 30.62
C GLY A 555 10.61 -20.16 29.62
N VAL A 556 9.65 -19.96 28.71
CA VAL A 556 9.29 -20.95 27.67
C VAL A 556 9.71 -20.48 26.29
N HIS A 557 9.33 -19.25 25.93
CA HIS A 557 9.57 -18.67 24.60
C HIS A 557 10.70 -17.63 24.60
N GLY A 558 11.14 -17.21 25.79
CA GLY A 558 12.08 -16.12 26.00
C GLY A 558 12.05 -15.65 27.44
N ARG A 559 12.57 -14.46 27.71
CA ARG A 559 12.57 -13.84 29.04
C ARG A 559 11.84 -12.50 29.03
N LEU A 560 11.08 -12.24 30.08
CA LEU A 560 10.41 -10.97 30.33
C LEU A 560 11.05 -10.26 31.52
N CYS A 561 11.37 -8.97 31.34
CA CYS A 561 11.93 -8.11 32.39
C CYS A 561 11.01 -6.90 32.64
N PRO A 562 10.93 -6.38 33.87
CA PRO A 562 10.20 -5.13 34.13
C PRO A 562 10.70 -3.97 33.25
N PRO A 563 9.82 -3.18 32.61
CA PRO A 563 10.23 -2.02 31.82
C PRO A 563 11.08 -1.03 32.62
N GLY A 564 12.20 -0.57 32.04
CA GLY A 564 13.10 0.39 32.69
C GLY A 564 14.08 -0.21 33.71
N ASP A 565 13.97 -1.50 34.03
CA ASP A 565 14.85 -2.14 35.01
C ASP A 565 16.13 -2.69 34.37
N SER A 566 17.18 -1.87 34.34
CA SER A 566 18.49 -2.26 33.81
C SER A 566 19.19 -3.33 34.65
N LYS A 567 18.84 -3.50 35.94
CA LYS A 567 19.41 -4.55 36.80
C LYS A 567 18.80 -5.91 36.45
N ALA A 568 17.48 -5.98 36.33
CA ALA A 568 16.80 -7.20 35.89
C ALA A 568 17.25 -7.63 34.49
N LEU A 569 17.43 -6.67 33.58
CA LEU A 569 17.98 -6.95 32.26
C LEU A 569 19.42 -7.47 32.32
N ALA A 570 20.31 -6.88 33.12
CA ALA A 570 21.69 -7.35 33.28
C ALA A 570 21.76 -8.77 33.86
N ALA A 571 20.86 -9.11 34.79
CA ALA A 571 20.74 -10.46 35.35
C ALA A 571 20.29 -11.46 34.27
N ALA A 572 19.27 -11.13 33.48
CA ALA A 572 18.82 -11.99 32.37
C ALA A 572 19.87 -12.16 31.27
N LEU A 573 20.61 -11.09 30.95
CA LEU A 573 21.75 -11.16 30.03
C LEU A 573 22.85 -12.06 30.60
N SER A 574 23.18 -11.94 31.88
CA SER A 574 24.20 -12.79 32.53
C SER A 574 23.80 -14.27 32.49
N ASP A 575 22.55 -14.59 32.83
CA ASP A 575 22.02 -15.96 32.80
C ASP A 575 22.18 -16.60 31.42
N LEU A 576 21.79 -15.89 30.35
CA LEU A 576 21.94 -16.39 28.98
C LEU A 576 23.39 -16.41 28.50
N LEU A 577 24.21 -15.44 28.90
CA LEU A 577 25.64 -15.41 28.57
C LEU A 577 26.45 -16.45 29.35
N ASP A 578 25.91 -17.04 30.41
CA ASP A 578 26.56 -18.11 31.19
C ASP A 578 26.17 -19.52 30.71
N GLU A 579 25.18 -19.64 29.82
CA GLU A 579 24.80 -20.93 29.22
C GLU A 579 26.03 -21.60 28.59
N PRO A 580 26.28 -22.91 28.79
CA PRO A 580 27.40 -23.59 28.13
C PRO A 580 27.19 -23.74 26.62
N GLN A 581 25.94 -23.93 26.21
CA GLN A 581 25.54 -24.04 24.80
C GLN A 581 25.03 -22.69 24.24
N SER A 582 24.67 -22.64 22.97
CA SER A 582 24.05 -21.41 22.42
C SER A 582 22.77 -21.09 23.19
N PRO A 583 22.55 -19.83 23.62
CA PRO A 583 21.31 -19.40 24.29
C PRO A 583 20.05 -19.71 23.47
N ARG A 584 20.20 -19.79 22.14
CA ARG A 584 19.13 -20.19 21.21
C ARG A 584 18.57 -21.57 21.51
N ARG A 585 19.40 -22.52 21.96
CA ARG A 585 18.93 -23.89 22.28
C ARG A 585 17.90 -23.91 23.40
N ARG A 586 17.89 -22.91 24.27
CA ARG A 586 16.95 -22.83 25.39
C ARG A 586 15.52 -22.48 24.94
N PHE A 587 15.38 -21.59 23.95
CA PHE A 587 14.06 -21.05 23.56
C PHE A 587 13.73 -21.17 22.07
N GLY A 588 14.72 -21.19 21.18
CA GLY A 588 14.57 -20.89 19.76
C GLY A 588 13.50 -21.69 19.02
N ALA A 589 13.41 -23.00 19.25
CA ALA A 589 12.38 -23.84 18.63
C ALA A 589 10.96 -23.48 19.10
N ASN A 590 10.76 -23.37 20.41
CA ASN A 590 9.47 -23.00 20.99
C ASN A 590 9.09 -21.56 20.62
N ALA A 591 10.05 -20.64 20.69
CA ALA A 591 9.91 -19.24 20.30
C ALA A 591 9.44 -19.10 18.85
N ARG A 592 10.10 -19.80 17.91
CA ARG A 592 9.74 -19.78 16.50
C ARG A 592 8.33 -20.34 16.26
N SER A 593 8.03 -21.50 16.85
CA SER A 593 6.70 -22.11 16.75
C SER A 593 5.61 -21.16 17.27
N ARG A 594 5.85 -20.54 18.44
CA ARG A 594 4.96 -19.53 19.02
C ARG A 594 4.73 -18.36 18.08
N ALA A 595 5.79 -17.78 17.52
CA ALA A 595 5.67 -16.65 16.63
C ALA A 595 4.89 -16.99 15.36
N LEU A 596 5.15 -18.15 14.73
CA LEU A 596 4.39 -18.61 13.56
C LEU A 596 2.89 -18.73 13.85
N MET A 597 2.51 -19.27 15.01
CA MET A 597 1.10 -19.36 15.42
C MET A 597 0.42 -17.98 15.59
N LEU A 598 1.18 -16.91 15.79
CA LEU A 598 0.65 -15.57 16.00
C LEU A 598 0.59 -14.74 14.72
N VAL A 599 1.61 -14.85 13.86
CA VAL A 599 1.85 -13.87 12.78
C VAL A 599 2.02 -14.46 11.38
N ASP A 600 1.95 -15.79 11.23
CA ASP A 600 1.94 -16.42 9.90
C ASP A 600 0.76 -15.90 9.09
N SER A 601 0.99 -15.64 7.80
CA SER A 601 -0.03 -15.08 6.92
C SER A 601 -1.28 -15.97 6.86
N LYS A 602 -1.15 -17.29 6.89
CA LYS A 602 -2.30 -18.21 6.90
C LYS A 602 -3.21 -18.00 8.10
N VAL A 603 -2.66 -17.61 9.25
CA VAL A 603 -3.41 -17.35 10.49
C VAL A 603 -4.07 -15.98 10.42
N VAL A 604 -3.28 -14.94 10.16
CA VAL A 604 -3.75 -13.55 10.16
C VAL A 604 -4.77 -13.32 9.05
N ASP A 605 -4.48 -13.82 7.84
CA ASP A 605 -5.35 -13.63 6.67
C ASP A 605 -6.70 -14.34 6.87
N ALA A 606 -6.70 -15.55 7.43
CA ALA A 606 -7.94 -16.27 7.73
C ALA A 606 -8.81 -15.51 8.74
N ALA A 607 -8.20 -14.93 9.79
CA ALA A 607 -8.90 -14.13 10.78
C ALA A 607 -9.50 -12.86 10.16
N VAL A 608 -8.72 -12.11 9.37
CA VAL A 608 -9.19 -10.88 8.69
C VAL A 608 -10.29 -11.20 7.68
N MET A 609 -10.14 -12.25 6.87
CA MET A 609 -11.14 -12.66 5.89
C MET A 609 -12.44 -13.13 6.53
N SER A 610 -12.38 -13.79 7.70
CA SER A 610 -13.58 -14.12 8.47
C SER A 610 -14.34 -12.86 8.89
N VAL A 611 -13.63 -11.82 9.37
CA VAL A 611 -14.25 -10.53 9.71
C VAL A 611 -14.93 -9.89 8.50
N TYR A 612 -14.27 -9.88 7.34
CA TYR A 612 -14.86 -9.31 6.13
C TYR A 612 -16.07 -10.09 5.65
N SER A 613 -15.99 -11.42 5.63
CA SER A 613 -17.08 -12.30 5.21
C SER A 613 -18.31 -12.14 6.11
N ASP A 614 -18.11 -12.08 7.43
CA ASP A 614 -19.17 -11.81 8.41
C ASP A 614 -19.88 -10.48 8.13
N ILE A 615 -19.10 -9.41 7.88
CA ILE A 615 -19.63 -8.07 7.65
C ILE A 615 -20.45 -8.03 6.36
N VAL A 616 -19.90 -8.56 5.27
CA VAL A 616 -20.58 -8.60 3.96
C VAL A 616 -21.87 -9.42 4.03
N ALA A 617 -21.85 -10.57 4.71
CA ALA A 617 -23.04 -11.41 4.88
C ALA A 617 -24.15 -10.69 5.66
N ARG A 618 -23.80 -10.02 6.77
CA ARG A 618 -24.76 -9.24 7.57
C ARG A 618 -25.35 -8.06 6.80
N ASP A 619 -24.53 -7.33 6.06
CA ASP A 619 -24.98 -6.18 5.27
C ASP A 619 -25.94 -6.63 4.14
N ARG A 620 -25.63 -7.73 3.45
CA ARG A 620 -26.52 -8.33 2.43
C ARG A 620 -27.87 -8.73 3.02
N ASN A 621 -27.89 -9.34 4.21
CA ASN A 621 -29.12 -9.72 4.89
C ASN A 621 -29.96 -8.49 5.30
N ASN A 622 -29.34 -7.45 5.86
CA ASN A 622 -30.03 -6.21 6.24
C ASN A 622 -30.65 -5.49 5.04
N ARG A 623 -29.98 -5.50 3.88
CA ARG A 623 -30.53 -4.92 2.65
C ARG A 623 -31.75 -5.69 2.14
N ARG A 624 -31.75 -7.02 2.24
CA ARG A 624 -32.87 -7.89 1.84
C ARG A 624 -34.10 -7.68 2.73
N THR A 625 -33.93 -7.63 4.04
CA THR A 625 -35.04 -7.40 4.98
C THR A 625 -35.67 -6.02 4.80
N HIS A 626 -34.87 -4.98 4.55
CA HIS A 626 -35.38 -3.64 4.25
C HIS A 626 -36.11 -3.52 2.92
N GLN A 627 -35.74 -4.31 1.89
CA GLN A 627 -36.47 -4.35 0.63
C GLN A 627 -37.83 -5.05 0.78
N ASN A 628 -37.86 -6.20 1.45
CA ASN A 628 -39.11 -6.96 1.65
C ASN A 628 -40.12 -6.23 2.54
N GLY A 629 -39.66 -5.44 3.52
CA GLY A 629 -40.53 -4.62 4.38
C GLY A 629 -41.02 -3.31 3.78
N ARG A 630 -40.61 -2.95 2.55
CA ARG A 630 -41.15 -1.80 1.79
C ARG A 630 -42.12 -2.22 0.68
N SER A 631 -42.17 -3.51 0.37
CA SER A 631 -43.08 -4.13 -0.60
C SER A 631 -44.30 -4.80 0.05
N ALA A 632 -44.40 -4.78 1.38
CA ALA A 632 -45.57 -5.10 2.17
C ALA A 632 -46.09 -3.80 2.79
#